data_AF-A0A3D0CTQ1-F1
#
_entry.id   AF-A0A3D0CTQ1-F1
#
_cell.length_a   1.000
_cell.length_b   1.000
_cell.length_c   1.000
_cell.angle_alpha   90.00
_cell.angle_beta   90.00
_cell.angle_gamma   90.00
#
_symmetry.space_group_name_H-M   'P 1'
#
loop_
_entity.id
_entity.type
_entity.pdbx_description
1 polymer ?
#
loop_
_entity_poly.entity_id
_entity_poly.type
_entity_poly.pdbx_seq_one_letter_code
_entity_poly.pdbx_strand_id
1 'polypeptide(L)'
;MRKVGLVAILLILLASSIPQVVLADKPANPNCWGVVTAQRALAEQGIGRHASSQSTPRLGLGNVARLFYELGIISSPHVSDLGTLLAALDEFEATHCP
;
A
#
# COMPACT_ATOMS: atom_id res chain seq x y z
N MET A 1 17.25 -43.66 -25.98
CA MET A 1 16.04 -43.55 -25.14
C MET A 1 16.35 -43.31 -23.65
N ARG A 2 17.28 -44.02 -23.00
CA ARG A 2 17.64 -43.82 -21.57
C ARG A 2 18.11 -42.39 -21.19
N LYS A 3 18.86 -41.71 -22.05
CA LYS A 3 19.37 -40.34 -21.79
C LYS A 3 18.29 -39.26 -21.83
N VAL A 4 17.24 -39.46 -22.62
CA VAL A 4 16.12 -38.50 -22.76
C VAL A 4 15.23 -38.52 -21.50
N GLY A 5 15.03 -39.70 -20.91
CA GLY A 5 14.29 -39.83 -19.64
C GLY A 5 15.00 -39.18 -18.47
N LEU A 6 16.33 -39.25 -18.41
CA LEU A 6 17.11 -38.65 -17.32
C LEU A 6 17.09 -37.11 -17.36
N VAL A 7 17.13 -36.53 -18.56
CA VAL A 7 17.03 -35.06 -18.76
C VAL A 7 15.64 -34.55 -18.40
N ALA A 8 14.58 -35.30 -18.75
CA ALA A 8 13.21 -34.93 -18.39
C ALA A 8 12.99 -34.94 -16.86
N ILE A 9 13.54 -35.93 -16.15
CA ILE A 9 13.44 -36.02 -14.68
C ILE A 9 14.19 -34.87 -14.01
N LEU A 10 15.37 -34.50 -14.51
CA LEU A 10 16.16 -33.39 -13.98
C LEU A 10 15.44 -32.04 -14.16
N LEU A 11 14.76 -31.83 -15.29
CA LEU A 11 13.96 -30.63 -15.55
C LEU A 11 12.74 -30.50 -14.62
N ILE A 12 12.10 -31.62 -14.28
CA ILE A 12 10.97 -31.64 -13.34
C ILE A 12 11.44 -31.33 -11.90
N LEU A 13 12.59 -31.87 -11.51
CA LEU A 13 13.18 -31.60 -10.20
C LEU A 13 13.62 -30.14 -10.03
N LEU A 14 14.12 -29.48 -11.09
CA LEU A 14 14.48 -28.05 -11.03
C LEU A 14 13.25 -27.11 -10.93
N ALA A 15 12.08 -27.52 -11.43
CA ALA A 15 10.87 -26.72 -11.33
C ALA A 15 10.28 -26.70 -9.89
N SER A 16 10.76 -27.57 -9.00
CA SER A 16 10.22 -27.76 -7.65
C SER A 16 10.78 -26.77 -6.61
N SER A 17 11.79 -25.97 -6.97
CA SER A 17 12.51 -25.08 -6.05
C SER A 17 12.13 -23.60 -6.17
N ILE A 18 11.01 -23.27 -6.82
CA ILE A 18 10.51 -21.89 -6.83
C ILE A 18 9.78 -21.66 -5.50
N PRO A 19 10.29 -20.82 -4.58
CA PRO A 19 9.55 -20.47 -3.38
C PRO A 19 8.23 -19.84 -3.81
N GLN A 20 7.12 -20.49 -3.44
CA GLN A 20 5.80 -19.92 -3.64
C GLN A 20 5.68 -18.77 -2.67
N VAL A 21 5.78 -17.54 -3.19
CA VAL A 21 5.48 -16.33 -2.42
C VAL A 21 3.98 -16.40 -2.11
N VAL A 22 3.65 -16.92 -0.93
CA VAL A 22 2.30 -16.84 -0.38
C VAL A 22 2.05 -15.37 -0.09
N LEU A 23 1.41 -14.68 -1.03
CA LEU A 23 0.82 -13.38 -0.78
C LEU A 23 -0.30 -13.63 0.24
N ALA A 24 -0.17 -13.03 1.43
CA ALA A 24 -1.23 -13.06 2.42
C ALA A 24 -2.52 -12.49 1.79
N ASP A 25 -3.66 -13.13 2.07
CA ASP A 25 -4.95 -12.67 1.54
C ASP A 25 -5.18 -11.18 1.85
N LYS A 26 -5.66 -10.44 0.85
CA LYS A 26 -6.13 -9.06 0.98
C LYS A 26 -7.05 -8.94 2.20
N PRO A 27 -6.75 -8.06 3.17
CA PRO A 27 -7.67 -7.78 4.26
C PRO A 27 -9.03 -7.34 3.69
N ALA A 28 -10.13 -7.83 4.26
CA ALA A 28 -11.48 -7.48 3.81
C ALA A 28 -11.75 -5.96 3.80
N ASN A 29 -10.98 -5.18 4.57
CA ASN A 29 -10.96 -3.73 4.54
C ASN A 29 -9.51 -3.23 4.73
N PRO A 30 -8.74 -3.03 3.65
CA PRO A 30 -7.35 -2.58 3.76
C PRO A 30 -7.34 -1.11 4.19
N ASN A 31 -6.92 -0.85 5.43
CA ASN A 31 -6.68 0.53 5.87
C ASN A 31 -5.31 1.00 5.36
N CYS A 32 -5.30 1.62 4.18
CA CYS A 32 -4.11 2.14 3.50
C CYS A 32 -3.36 3.23 4.27
N TRP A 33 -3.99 3.83 5.28
CA TRP A 33 -3.43 4.96 6.00
C TRP A 33 -2.07 4.65 6.63
N GLY A 34 -1.91 3.46 7.22
CA GLY A 34 -0.64 3.05 7.84
C GLY A 34 0.50 2.91 6.83
N VAL A 35 0.22 2.38 5.64
CA VAL A 35 1.22 2.18 4.59
C VAL A 35 1.66 3.52 4.01
N VAL A 36 0.71 4.38 3.62
CA VAL A 36 1.00 5.70 3.04
C VAL A 36 1.79 6.58 4.01
N THR A 37 1.41 6.58 5.30
CA THR A 37 2.12 7.38 6.31
C THR A 37 3.53 6.86 6.61
N ALA A 38 3.71 5.53 6.66
CA ALA A 38 5.03 4.92 6.85
C ALA A 38 5.97 5.25 5.67
N GLN A 39 5.48 5.14 4.44
CA GLN A 39 6.29 5.45 3.25
C GLN A 39 6.66 6.91 3.17
N ARG A 40 5.73 7.82 3.47
CA ARG A 40 6.03 9.26 3.55
C ARG A 40 7.15 9.54 4.56
N ALA A 41 7.12 8.87 5.72
CA ALA A 41 8.15 9.02 6.74
C ALA A 41 9.52 8.48 6.29
N LEU A 42 9.55 7.37 5.56
CA LEU A 42 10.77 6.77 5.02
C LEU A 42 11.37 7.59 3.87
N ALA A 43 10.53 8.00 2.91
CA ALA A 43 10.94 8.71 1.71
C ALA A 43 11.37 10.17 1.99
N GLU A 44 10.64 10.89 2.86
CA GLU A 44 10.93 12.30 3.16
C GLU A 44 11.67 12.52 4.48
N GLN A 45 12.10 11.43 5.15
CA GLN A 45 12.83 11.47 6.42
C GLN A 45 12.13 12.31 7.51
N GLY A 46 10.80 12.26 7.59
CA GLY A 46 10.02 12.89 8.66
C GLY A 46 8.56 13.17 8.31
N ILE A 47 7.77 13.54 9.33
CA ILE A 47 6.34 13.94 9.20
C ILE A 47 6.14 15.47 9.19
N GLY A 48 7.24 16.22 9.08
CA GLY A 48 7.30 17.68 9.19
C GLY A 48 7.11 18.22 10.62
N ARG A 49 6.99 19.55 10.77
CA ARG A 49 6.77 20.21 12.08
C ARG A 49 5.35 20.01 12.60
N HIS A 50 5.20 19.83 13.90
CA HIS A 50 3.88 19.66 14.53
C HIS A 50 2.91 20.78 14.15
N ALA A 51 1.65 20.46 13.84
CA ALA A 51 0.69 21.39 13.25
C ALA A 51 0.46 22.66 14.08
N SER A 52 0.51 22.56 15.42
CA SER A 52 0.36 23.69 16.35
C SER A 52 1.52 24.69 16.32
N SER A 53 2.66 24.33 15.72
CA SER A 53 3.85 25.21 15.60
C SER A 53 3.89 26.04 14.32
N GLN A 54 2.82 26.02 13.53
CA GLN A 54 2.73 26.69 12.22
C GLN A 54 1.84 27.94 12.32
N SER A 55 2.16 28.99 11.55
CA SER A 55 1.37 30.23 11.50
C SER A 55 -0.07 30.00 11.02
N THR A 56 -0.26 29.02 10.16
CA THR A 56 -1.56 28.51 9.70
C THR A 56 -1.59 27.00 9.97
N PRO A 57 -2.13 26.54 11.12
CA PRO A 57 -2.19 25.13 11.45
C PRO A 57 -2.88 24.31 10.36
N ARG A 58 -2.26 23.19 9.97
CA ARG A 58 -2.82 22.26 8.99
C ARG A 58 -4.15 21.70 9.47
N LEU A 59 -5.09 21.52 8.54
CA LEU A 59 -6.39 20.92 8.83
C LEU A 59 -6.21 19.47 9.32
N GLY A 60 -6.97 19.08 10.36
CA GLY A 60 -6.97 17.71 10.86
C GLY A 60 -7.51 16.71 9.84
N LEU A 61 -6.98 15.49 9.83
CA LEU A 61 -7.29 14.46 8.83
C LEU A 61 -8.78 14.14 8.73
N GLY A 62 -9.51 14.10 9.84
CA GLY A 62 -10.96 13.89 9.83
C GLY A 62 -11.73 15.02 9.12
N ASN A 63 -11.24 16.26 9.23
CA ASN A 63 -11.84 17.39 8.53
C ASN A 63 -11.46 17.39 7.04
N VAL A 64 -10.26 16.91 6.68
CA VAL A 64 -9.88 16.69 5.26
C VAL A 64 -10.78 15.61 4.65
N ALA A 65 -10.98 14.48 5.32
CA ALA A 65 -11.86 13.41 4.86
C ALA A 65 -13.31 13.89 4.69
N ARG A 66 -13.83 14.67 5.65
CA ARG A 66 -15.14 15.32 5.54
C ARG A 66 -15.24 16.18 4.27
N LEU A 67 -14.27 17.08 4.07
CA LEU A 67 -14.24 17.97 2.91
C LEU A 67 -14.25 17.19 1.59
N PHE A 68 -13.46 16.12 1.50
CA PHE A 68 -13.35 15.33 0.28
C PHE A 68 -14.62 14.52 0.01
N TYR A 69 -15.30 14.07 1.06
CA TYR A 69 -16.62 13.45 0.94
C TYR A 69 -17.67 14.45 0.46
N GLU A 70 -17.70 15.67 1.03
CA GLU A 70 -18.62 16.75 0.60
C GLU A 70 -18.40 17.16 -0.86
N LEU A 71 -17.16 17.04 -1.36
CA LEU A 71 -16.79 17.26 -2.76
C LEU A 71 -17.05 16.04 -3.67
N GLY A 72 -17.51 14.91 -3.13
CA GLY A 72 -17.77 13.67 -3.87
C GLY A 72 -16.52 12.93 -4.35
N ILE A 73 -15.35 13.23 -3.79
CA ILE A 73 -14.06 12.61 -4.18
C ILE A 73 -13.91 11.22 -3.54
N ILE A 74 -14.36 11.06 -2.30
CA ILE A 74 -14.33 9.79 -1.56
C ILE A 74 -15.74 9.37 -1.15
N SER A 75 -15.96 8.06 -1.02
CA SER A 75 -17.28 7.46 -0.76
C SER A 75 -17.82 7.71 0.65
N SER A 76 -16.96 7.95 1.63
CA SER A 76 -17.36 8.22 3.01
C SER A 76 -16.40 9.22 3.68
N PRO A 77 -16.85 9.96 4.71
CA PRO A 77 -16.02 10.94 5.42
C PRO A 77 -15.05 10.28 6.42
N HIS A 78 -14.52 9.10 6.10
CA HIS A 78 -13.60 8.35 6.94
C HIS A 78 -12.15 8.49 6.46
N VAL A 79 -11.20 8.55 7.41
CA VAL A 79 -9.76 8.63 7.11
C VAL A 79 -9.26 7.42 6.34
N SER A 80 -9.93 6.25 6.48
CA SER A 80 -9.62 5.06 5.69
C SER A 80 -9.81 5.29 4.19
N ASP A 81 -10.94 5.88 3.78
CA ASP A 81 -11.22 6.18 2.37
C ASP A 81 -10.27 7.25 1.82
N LEU A 82 -9.90 8.24 2.64
CA LEU A 82 -8.83 9.19 2.31
C LEU A 82 -7.49 8.47 2.09
N GLY A 83 -7.15 7.49 2.93
CA GLY A 83 -5.95 6.67 2.76
C GLY A 83 -5.94 5.88 1.45
N THR A 84 -7.08 5.29 1.08
CA THR A 84 -7.25 4.57 -0.20
C THR A 84 -7.04 5.50 -1.39
N LEU A 85 -7.60 6.71 -1.35
CA LEU A 85 -7.38 7.71 -2.40
C LEU A 85 -5.90 8.06 -2.54
N LEU A 86 -5.22 8.33 -1.42
CA LEU A 86 -3.80 8.72 -1.45
C LEU A 86 -2.91 7.60 -1.99
N ALA A 87 -3.17 6.35 -1.60
CA ALA A 87 -2.46 5.19 -2.12
C ALA A 87 -2.65 5.03 -3.64
N ALA A 88 -3.81 5.39 -4.18
CA ALA A 88 -4.05 5.35 -5.63
C ALA A 88 -3.30 6.46 -6.41
N LEU A 89 -2.87 7.54 -5.73
CA LEU A 89 -2.24 8.71 -6.36
C LEU A 89 -0.72 8.75 -6.24
N ASP A 90 -0.13 8.02 -5.29
CA ASP A 90 1.27 8.25 -4.92
C ASP A 90 2.30 7.59 -5.87
N GLU A 91 1.86 6.84 -6.89
CA GLU A 91 2.68 6.20 -7.94
C GLU A 91 3.80 5.28 -7.39
N PHE A 92 3.82 4.97 -6.10
CA PHE A 92 4.82 4.10 -5.50
C PHE A 92 4.33 2.65 -5.52
N GLU A 93 5.06 1.73 -6.15
CA GLU A 93 4.65 0.31 -6.14
C GLU A 93 4.53 -0.27 -4.71
N ALA A 94 5.29 0.30 -3.76
CA ALA A 94 5.29 -0.06 -2.34
C ALA A 94 4.03 0.38 -1.56
N THR A 95 3.12 1.14 -2.18
CA THR A 95 1.87 1.62 -1.56
C THR A 95 0.65 0.84 -2.05
N HIS A 96 0.87 -0.20 -2.87
CA HIS A 96 -0.16 -1.17 -3.22
C HIS A 96 -0.74 -1.76 -1.95
N CYS A 97 -1.91 -1.26 -1.57
CA CYS A 97 -2.68 -1.84 -0.49
C CYS A 97 -3.23 -3.17 -0.98
N PRO A 98 -2.85 -4.29 -0.33
CA PRO A 98 -3.31 -5.60 -0.71
C PRO A 98 -4.82 -5.60 -0.74
#